data_AF-H2ZF50-F1
#
_entry.id   AF-H2ZF50-F1
#
_cell.length_a   1.000
_cell.length_b   1.000
_cell.length_c   1.000
_cell.angle_alpha   90.00
_cell.angle_beta   90.00
_cell.angle_gamma   90.00
#
_symmetry.space_group_name_H-M   'P 1'
#
loop_
_entity.id
_entity.type
_entity.pdbx_description
1 polymer ?
#
loop_
_entity_poly.entity_id
_entity_poly.type
_entity_poly.pdbx_seq_one_letter_code
_entity_poly.pdbx_strand_id
1 'polypeptide(L)'
;MDIEKECTLLGTLFQAIVTDLKASSPVWDDFVNKGIKLHNLLKATTMAMSAFMESIQKIADFTTNTKGSTKDIGIALTRICVRQKQMDNKLKSFTNALLDSLVIPIQERLEEWKKVSNQLEKDHAKEYKRAMHDIKKRNTDTVRLQKKVRKGSKPDLHQQLSSAMHDVNDRFTSLEETEKSALRNLLVEERTRICLFANSLSPVLDLEVEMVNEVSNLRELTEDVTRL
;
A
#
# COMPACT_ATOMS: atom_id res chain seq x y z
N MET A 1 -6.46 -27.78 26.73
CA MET A 1 -5.84 -26.68 27.51
C MET A 1 -4.81 -25.92 26.69
N ASP A 2 -4.15 -26.55 25.71
CA ASP A 2 -3.34 -25.81 24.72
C ASP A 2 -4.20 -25.02 23.72
N ILE A 3 -5.23 -25.65 23.13
CA ILE A 3 -6.07 -25.02 22.10
C ILE A 3 -6.74 -23.72 22.60
N GLU A 4 -7.20 -23.69 23.86
CA GLU A 4 -7.79 -22.47 24.44
C GLU A 4 -6.79 -21.31 24.52
N LYS A 5 -5.54 -21.61 24.87
CA LYS A 5 -4.46 -20.60 24.88
C LYS A 5 -4.14 -20.16 23.46
N GLU A 6 -4.08 -21.09 22.52
CA GLU A 6 -3.85 -20.79 21.10
C GLU A 6 -4.93 -19.89 20.52
N CYS A 7 -6.22 -20.17 20.75
CA CYS A 7 -7.32 -19.28 20.33
C CYS A 7 -7.17 -17.87 20.93
N THR A 8 -6.76 -17.77 22.20
CA THR A 8 -6.54 -16.47 22.86
C THR A 8 -5.38 -15.71 22.22
N LEU A 9 -4.29 -16.40 21.89
CA LEU A 9 -3.13 -15.82 21.21
C LEU A 9 -3.49 -15.35 19.80
N LEU A 10 -4.21 -16.16 19.02
CA LEU A 10 -4.67 -15.80 17.67
C LEU A 10 -5.58 -14.58 17.70
N GLY A 11 -6.55 -14.54 18.63
CA GLY A 11 -7.43 -13.38 18.78
C GLY A 11 -6.66 -12.12 19.20
N THR A 12 -5.66 -12.24 20.06
CA THR A 12 -4.79 -11.12 20.45
C THR A 12 -3.98 -10.61 19.26
N LEU A 13 -3.42 -11.51 18.46
CA LEU A 13 -2.66 -11.18 17.26
C LEU A 13 -3.53 -10.49 16.21
N PHE A 14 -4.75 -11.00 15.98
CA PHE A 14 -5.72 -10.36 15.10
C PHE A 14 -6.01 -8.91 15.53
N GLN A 15 -6.26 -8.70 16.83
CA GLN A 15 -6.55 -7.36 17.38
C GLN A 15 -5.37 -6.40 17.23
N ALA A 16 -4.14 -6.88 17.41
CA ALA A 16 -2.94 -6.07 17.17
C ALA A 16 -2.85 -5.62 15.71
N ILE A 17 -2.95 -6.56 14.76
CA ILE A 17 -2.81 -6.28 13.33
C ILE A 17 -3.93 -5.37 12.84
N VAL A 18 -5.20 -5.60 13.23
CA VAL A 18 -6.30 -4.76 12.75
C VAL A 18 -6.22 -3.33 13.32
N THR A 19 -5.65 -3.18 14.53
CA THR A 19 -5.36 -1.88 15.14
C THR A 19 -4.31 -1.14 14.32
N ASP A 20 -3.19 -1.78 13.99
CA ASP A 20 -2.13 -1.20 13.17
C ASP A 20 -2.66 -0.82 11.77
N LEU A 21 -3.45 -1.71 11.17
CA LEU A 21 -4.05 -1.51 9.86
C LEU A 21 -4.98 -0.28 9.84
N LYS A 22 -5.77 -0.07 10.90
CA LYS A 22 -6.63 1.12 11.05
C LYS A 22 -5.80 2.37 11.32
N ALA A 23 -4.80 2.27 12.18
CA ALA A 23 -3.88 3.36 12.54
C ALA A 23 -3.03 3.84 11.35
N SER A 24 -2.87 3.02 10.31
CA SER A 24 -2.16 3.41 9.08
C SER A 24 -2.89 4.45 8.23
N SER A 25 -4.19 4.68 8.45
CA SER A 25 -5.01 5.56 7.60
C SER A 25 -4.43 6.97 7.41
N PRO A 26 -4.00 7.69 8.47
CA PRO A 26 -3.42 9.03 8.33
C PRO A 26 -2.11 9.04 7.56
N VAL A 27 -1.34 7.94 7.58
CA VAL A 27 -0.08 7.80 6.84
C VAL A 27 -0.35 7.78 5.34
N TRP A 28 -1.38 7.03 4.91
CA TRP A 28 -1.81 6.99 3.51
C TRP A 28 -2.43 8.31 3.05
N ASP A 29 -3.25 8.93 3.90
CA ASP A 29 -3.82 10.25 3.63
C ASP A 29 -2.70 11.30 3.45
N ASP A 30 -1.67 11.30 4.31
CA ASP A 30 -0.49 12.18 4.20
C ASP A 30 0.32 11.90 2.91
N PHE A 31 0.54 10.63 2.58
CA PHE A 31 1.22 10.22 1.35
C PHE A 31 0.52 10.79 0.10
N VAL A 32 -0.80 10.58 -0.02
CA VAL A 32 -1.60 11.11 -1.14
C VAL A 32 -1.52 12.62 -1.20
N ASN A 33 -1.71 13.32 -0.07
CA ASN A 33 -1.65 14.78 -0.01
C ASN A 33 -0.28 15.33 -0.44
N LYS A 34 0.82 14.69 -0.01
CA LYS A 34 2.18 15.08 -0.41
C LYS A 34 2.45 14.74 -1.87
N GLY A 35 1.96 13.61 -2.37
CA GLY A 35 2.06 13.21 -3.77
C GLY A 35 1.38 14.21 -4.70
N ILE A 36 0.15 14.65 -4.39
CA ILE A 36 -0.57 15.67 -5.16
C ILE A 36 0.21 17.00 -5.18
N LYS A 37 0.73 17.42 -4.03
CA LYS A 37 1.53 18.66 -3.93
C LYS A 37 2.80 18.58 -4.79
N LEU A 38 3.53 17.46 -4.71
CA LEU A 38 4.73 17.24 -5.51
C LEU A 38 4.40 17.27 -7.01
N HIS A 39 3.37 16.54 -7.45
CA HIS A 39 2.90 16.55 -8.84
C HIS A 39 2.62 17.97 -9.33
N ASN A 40 1.87 18.78 -8.57
CA ASN A 40 1.52 20.14 -8.96
C ASN A 40 2.75 21.03 -9.12
N LEU A 41 3.73 20.92 -8.21
CA LEU A 41 4.98 21.67 -8.30
C LEU A 41 5.84 21.23 -9.49
N LEU A 42 5.95 19.93 -9.75
CA LEU A 42 6.65 19.40 -10.92
C LEU A 42 5.99 19.86 -12.21
N LYS A 43 4.65 19.80 -12.29
CA LYS A 43 3.89 20.27 -13.45
C LYS A 43 4.15 21.75 -13.73
N ALA A 44 4.08 22.61 -12.71
CA ALA A 44 4.43 24.03 -12.84
C ALA A 44 5.88 24.23 -13.29
N THR A 45 6.81 23.41 -12.78
CA THR A 45 8.22 23.44 -13.15
C THR A 45 8.41 23.10 -14.63
N THR A 46 7.76 22.05 -15.16
CA THR A 46 7.85 21.69 -16.59
C THR A 46 7.34 22.81 -17.50
N MET A 47 6.28 23.51 -17.09
CA MET A 47 5.75 24.66 -17.83
C MET A 47 6.73 25.84 -17.82
N ALA A 48 7.31 26.15 -16.67
CA ALA A 48 8.30 27.21 -16.53
C ALA A 48 9.58 26.91 -17.33
N MET A 49 10.07 25.66 -17.28
CA MET A 49 11.21 25.19 -18.07
C MET A 49 10.93 25.32 -19.57
N SER A 50 9.76 24.89 -20.04
CA SER A 50 9.35 25.04 -21.44
C SER A 50 9.40 26.50 -21.90
N ALA A 51 8.79 27.42 -21.14
CA ALA A 51 8.76 28.84 -21.48
C ALA A 51 10.17 29.50 -21.46
N PHE A 52 11.03 29.08 -20.54
CA PHE A 52 12.41 29.55 -20.50
C PHE A 52 13.21 29.06 -21.72
N MET A 53 13.04 27.79 -22.11
CA MET A 53 13.70 27.24 -23.29
C MET A 53 13.23 27.89 -24.59
N GLU A 54 11.97 28.29 -24.70
CA GLU A 54 11.49 29.11 -25.83
C GLU A 54 12.21 30.47 -25.90
N SER A 55 12.53 31.08 -24.76
CA SER A 55 13.28 32.33 -24.72
C SER A 55 14.73 32.14 -25.17
N ILE A 56 15.37 31.03 -24.78
CA ILE A 56 16.71 30.67 -25.28
C ILE A 56 16.67 30.40 -26.78
N GLN A 57 15.64 29.71 -27.28
CA GLN A 57 15.49 29.46 -28.72
C GLN A 57 15.39 30.77 -29.52
N LYS A 58 14.68 31.78 -29.01
CA LYS A 58 14.63 33.11 -29.66
C LYS A 58 16.02 33.76 -29.75
N ILE A 59 16.85 33.61 -28.72
CA ILE A 59 18.25 34.08 -28.74
C ILE A 59 19.06 33.29 -29.77
N ALA A 60 18.89 31.97 -29.82
CA ALA A 60 19.55 31.09 -30.78
C ALA A 60 19.20 31.48 -32.23
N ASP A 61 17.91 31.72 -32.50
CA ASP A 61 17.40 32.13 -33.82
C ASP A 61 17.93 33.50 -34.23
N PHE A 62 17.89 34.49 -33.31
CA PHE A 62 18.45 35.81 -33.57
C PHE A 62 19.94 35.72 -33.93
N THR A 63 20.71 34.98 -33.12
CA THR A 63 22.15 34.81 -33.27
C THR A 63 22.49 34.11 -34.60
N THR A 64 21.72 33.09 -34.98
CA THR A 64 21.86 32.36 -36.25
C THR A 64 21.62 33.24 -37.49
N ASN A 65 20.75 34.25 -37.36
CA ASN A 65 20.40 35.17 -38.45
C ASN A 65 21.30 36.41 -38.54
N THR A 66 22.24 36.58 -37.60
CA THR A 66 23.24 37.66 -37.70
C THR A 66 24.15 37.46 -38.91
N LYS A 67 24.62 38.57 -39.49
CA LYS A 67 25.60 38.56 -40.61
C LYS A 67 27.06 38.46 -40.14
N GLY A 68 27.28 38.36 -38.83
CA GLY A 68 28.60 38.33 -38.19
C GLY A 68 29.13 36.91 -38.00
N SER A 69 30.15 36.79 -37.16
CA SER A 69 30.86 35.54 -36.86
C SER A 69 30.22 34.68 -35.77
N THR A 70 28.94 34.91 -35.43
CA THR A 70 28.27 34.22 -34.30
C THR A 70 27.24 33.18 -34.76
N LYS A 71 27.09 32.96 -36.06
CA LYS A 71 26.07 32.07 -36.62
C LYS A 71 26.18 30.62 -36.11
N ASP A 72 27.40 30.12 -36.02
CA ASP A 72 27.77 28.82 -35.46
C ASP A 72 27.31 28.66 -34.00
N ILE A 73 27.46 29.70 -33.18
CA ILE A 73 26.96 29.74 -31.79
C ILE A 73 25.43 29.59 -31.76
N GLY A 74 24.71 30.32 -32.61
CA GLY A 74 23.25 30.22 -32.70
C GLY A 74 22.76 28.81 -33.08
N ILE A 75 23.46 28.14 -34.00
CA ILE A 75 23.19 26.75 -34.38
C ILE A 75 23.42 25.82 -33.19
N ALA A 76 24.53 25.99 -32.46
CA ALA A 76 24.83 25.19 -31.27
C ALA A 76 23.76 25.36 -30.19
N LEU A 77 23.33 26.60 -29.90
CA LEU A 77 22.26 26.90 -28.96
C LEU A 77 20.93 26.24 -29.37
N THR A 78 20.60 26.22 -30.66
CA THR A 78 19.39 25.53 -31.16
C THR A 78 19.46 24.03 -30.87
N ARG A 79 20.62 23.39 -31.05
CA ARG A 79 20.79 21.96 -30.71
C ARG A 79 20.58 21.69 -29.22
N ILE A 80 21.08 22.56 -28.35
CA ILE A 80 20.84 22.48 -26.90
C ILE A 80 19.34 22.57 -26.61
N CYS A 81 18.63 23.55 -27.20
CA CYS A 81 17.20 23.70 -27.00
C CYS A 81 16.41 22.46 -27.41
N VAL A 82 16.74 21.85 -28.56
CA VAL A 82 16.13 20.61 -29.02
C VAL A 82 16.37 19.48 -28.03
N ARG A 83 17.60 19.31 -27.53
CA ARG A 83 17.94 18.27 -26.55
C ARG A 83 17.23 18.48 -25.22
N GLN A 84 17.19 19.70 -24.73
CA GLN A 84 16.52 20.04 -23.49
C GLN A 84 15.02 19.79 -23.56
N LYS A 85 14.41 20.00 -24.74
CA LYS A 85 12.99 19.67 -24.98
C LYS A 85 12.72 18.17 -24.87
N GLN A 86 13.66 17.30 -25.24
CA GLN A 86 13.52 15.85 -25.04
C GLN A 86 13.52 15.48 -23.56
N MET A 87 14.44 16.05 -22.77
CA MET A 87 14.47 15.87 -21.31
C MET A 87 13.18 16.40 -20.65
N ASP A 88 12.69 17.56 -21.07
CA ASP A 88 11.44 18.13 -20.59
C ASP A 88 10.24 17.21 -20.86
N ASN A 89 10.17 16.56 -22.03
CA ASN A 89 9.15 15.55 -22.31
C ASN A 89 9.23 14.34 -21.38
N LYS A 90 10.44 13.86 -21.05
CA LYS A 90 10.63 12.76 -20.08
C LYS A 90 10.17 13.17 -18.68
N LEU A 91 10.53 14.38 -18.24
CA LEU A 91 10.07 14.92 -16.96
C LEU A 91 8.54 15.07 -16.90
N LYS A 92 7.89 15.48 -18.01
CA LYS A 92 6.42 15.53 -18.11
C LYS A 92 5.79 14.14 -17.98
N SER A 93 6.33 13.13 -18.68
CA SER A 93 5.85 11.74 -18.56
C SER A 93 5.98 11.22 -17.13
N PHE A 94 7.14 11.40 -16.49
CA PHE A 94 7.35 11.05 -15.07
C PHE A 94 6.35 11.77 -14.16
N THR A 95 6.17 13.09 -14.35
CA THR A 95 5.26 13.91 -13.54
C THR A 95 3.83 13.41 -13.64
N ASN A 96 3.35 13.05 -14.84
CA ASN A 96 2.01 12.52 -15.03
C ASN A 96 1.86 11.14 -14.38
N ALA A 97 2.83 10.24 -14.57
CA ALA A 97 2.80 8.91 -13.96
C ALA A 97 2.78 8.95 -12.43
N LEU A 98 3.48 9.91 -11.81
CA LEU A 98 3.42 10.13 -10.36
C LEU A 98 1.99 10.31 -9.87
N LEU A 99 1.15 11.03 -10.62
CA LEU A 99 -0.26 11.22 -10.26
C LEU A 99 -1.10 10.02 -10.70
N ASP A 100 -1.06 9.69 -11.98
CA ASP A 100 -2.02 8.78 -12.63
C ASP A 100 -1.78 7.31 -12.26
N SER A 101 -0.51 6.92 -12.10
CA SER A 101 -0.14 5.52 -11.82
C SER A 101 0.06 5.24 -10.33
N LEU A 102 0.40 6.26 -9.53
CA LEU A 102 0.70 6.11 -8.11
C LEU A 102 -0.32 6.76 -7.18
N VAL A 103 -0.52 8.07 -7.27
CA VAL A 103 -1.34 8.79 -6.27
C VAL A 103 -2.83 8.46 -6.42
N ILE A 104 -3.39 8.55 -7.63
CA ILE A 104 -4.84 8.34 -7.86
C ILE A 104 -5.27 6.91 -7.48
N PRO A 105 -4.59 5.83 -7.90
CA PRO A 105 -5.01 4.48 -7.55
C PRO A 105 -5.04 4.22 -6.03
N ILE A 106 -4.13 4.84 -5.27
CA ILE A 106 -4.13 4.76 -3.81
C ILE A 106 -5.25 5.61 -3.21
N GLN A 107 -5.45 6.82 -3.70
CA GLN A 107 -6.50 7.74 -3.25
C GLN A 107 -7.89 7.12 -3.35
N GLU A 108 -8.20 6.44 -4.46
CA GLU A 108 -9.48 5.79 -4.70
C GLU A 108 -9.79 4.65 -3.71
N ARG A 109 -8.75 4.06 -3.11
CA ARG A 109 -8.89 2.92 -2.18
C ARG A 109 -8.98 3.31 -0.71
N LEU A 110 -8.61 4.54 -0.33
CA LEU A 110 -8.49 4.92 1.09
C LEU A 110 -9.80 4.74 1.87
N GLU A 111 -10.93 5.13 1.29
CA GLU A 111 -12.23 5.01 1.94
C GLU A 111 -12.69 3.55 2.04
N GLU A 112 -12.40 2.75 1.00
CA GLU A 112 -12.67 1.31 1.00
C GLU A 112 -11.85 0.59 2.08
N TRP A 113 -10.55 0.89 2.18
CA TRP A 113 -9.66 0.30 3.20
C TRP A 113 -10.13 0.57 4.63
N LYS A 114 -10.63 1.78 4.91
CA LYS A 114 -11.24 2.13 6.20
C LYS A 114 -12.47 1.25 6.48
N LYS A 115 -13.36 1.09 5.49
CA LYS A 115 -14.56 0.25 5.61
C LYS A 115 -14.23 -1.22 5.82
N VAL A 116 -13.33 -1.78 5.01
CA VAL A 116 -12.91 -3.19 5.09
C VAL A 116 -12.28 -3.50 6.44
N SER A 117 -11.37 -2.64 6.94
CA SER A 117 -10.74 -2.86 8.26
C SER A 117 -11.75 -2.89 9.40
N ASN A 118 -12.72 -1.96 9.39
CA ASN A 118 -13.79 -1.92 10.40
C ASN A 118 -14.74 -3.13 10.27
N GLN A 119 -15.01 -3.58 9.05
CA GLN A 119 -15.86 -4.73 8.81
C GLN A 119 -15.21 -6.03 9.31
N LEU A 120 -13.92 -6.24 9.01
CA LEU A 120 -13.14 -7.38 9.50
C LEU A 120 -13.14 -7.44 11.03
N GLU A 121 -12.88 -6.31 11.70
CA GLU A 121 -12.91 -6.23 13.17
C GLU A 121 -14.29 -6.56 13.74
N LYS A 122 -15.35 -6.02 13.14
CA LYS A 122 -16.73 -6.22 13.58
C LYS A 122 -17.17 -7.68 13.41
N ASP A 123 -16.83 -8.30 12.29
CA ASP A 123 -17.17 -9.69 12.01
C ASP A 123 -16.42 -10.63 12.94
N HIS A 124 -15.11 -10.43 13.10
CA HIS A 124 -14.30 -11.17 14.09
C HIS A 124 -14.88 -11.06 15.50
N ALA A 125 -15.15 -9.85 15.98
CA ALA A 125 -15.70 -9.64 17.32
C ALA A 125 -17.07 -10.31 17.52
N LYS A 126 -17.91 -10.35 16.48
CA LYS A 126 -19.22 -10.98 16.51
C LYS A 126 -19.11 -12.51 16.54
N GLU A 127 -18.26 -13.08 15.70
CA GLU A 127 -18.04 -14.53 15.62
C GLU A 127 -17.36 -15.06 16.88
N TYR A 128 -16.30 -14.38 17.35
CA TYR A 128 -15.61 -14.73 18.58
C TYR A 128 -16.54 -14.74 19.79
N LYS A 129 -17.37 -13.69 19.96
CA LYS A 129 -18.34 -13.61 21.07
C LYS A 129 -19.36 -14.76 21.02
N ARG A 130 -19.83 -15.13 19.83
CA ARG A 130 -20.77 -16.26 19.65
C ARG A 130 -20.11 -17.59 20.03
N ALA A 131 -18.93 -17.87 19.49
CA ALA A 131 -18.19 -19.09 19.79
C ALA A 131 -17.86 -19.22 21.29
N MET A 132 -17.38 -18.14 21.92
CA MET A 132 -17.07 -18.12 23.36
C MET A 132 -18.32 -18.29 24.23
N HIS A 133 -19.45 -17.70 23.85
CA HIS A 133 -20.72 -17.93 24.55
C HIS A 133 -21.12 -19.41 24.52
N ASP A 134 -21.01 -20.05 23.36
CA ASP A 134 -21.38 -21.46 23.18
C ASP A 134 -20.44 -22.39 23.94
N ILE A 135 -19.13 -22.14 23.90
CA ILE A 135 -18.13 -22.85 24.71
C ILE A 135 -18.45 -22.72 26.20
N LYS A 136 -18.70 -21.50 26.69
CA LYS A 136 -19.01 -21.25 28.11
C LYS A 136 -20.28 -21.97 28.56
N LYS A 137 -21.31 -22.01 27.70
CA LYS A 137 -22.55 -22.75 27.96
C LYS A 137 -22.26 -24.25 28.11
N ARG A 138 -21.55 -24.85 27.15
CA ARG A 138 -21.20 -26.28 27.17
C ARG A 138 -20.26 -26.66 28.33
N ASN A 139 -19.32 -25.78 28.67
CA ASN A 139 -18.46 -25.96 29.84
C ASN A 139 -19.26 -25.98 31.14
N THR A 140 -20.25 -25.10 31.28
CA THR A 140 -21.13 -25.08 32.46
C THR A 140 -21.91 -26.39 32.61
N ASP A 141 -22.45 -26.93 31.51
CA ASP A 141 -23.15 -28.20 31.50
C ASP A 141 -22.22 -29.38 31.83
N THR A 142 -21.00 -29.37 31.29
CA THR A 142 -19.96 -30.37 31.56
C THR A 142 -19.57 -30.38 33.03
N VAL A 143 -19.34 -29.22 33.65
CA VAL A 143 -19.03 -29.10 35.09
C VAL A 143 -20.20 -29.60 35.96
N ARG A 144 -21.45 -29.37 35.55
CA ARG A 144 -22.63 -29.92 36.24
C ARG A 144 -22.66 -31.45 36.17
N LEU A 145 -22.35 -32.04 35.01
CA LEU A 145 -22.25 -33.50 34.84
C LEU A 145 -21.10 -34.09 35.68
N GLN A 146 -19.93 -33.45 35.69
CA GLN A 146 -18.81 -33.86 36.55
C GLN A 146 -19.22 -33.93 38.04
N LYS A 147 -19.97 -32.94 38.52
CA LYS A 147 -20.49 -32.94 39.91
C LYS A 147 -21.48 -34.06 40.16
N LYS A 148 -22.31 -34.43 39.18
CA LYS A 148 -23.26 -35.57 39.30
C LYS A 148 -22.53 -36.91 39.35
N VAL A 149 -21.55 -37.11 38.48
CA VAL A 149 -20.71 -38.33 38.45
C VAL A 149 -20.00 -38.53 39.80
N ARG A 150 -19.44 -37.47 40.38
CA ARG A 150 -18.81 -37.53 41.72
C ARG A 150 -19.76 -37.93 42.86
N LYS A 151 -21.06 -37.67 42.72
CA LYS A 151 -22.10 -38.00 43.72
C LYS A 151 -22.74 -39.39 43.51
N GLY A 152 -22.49 -40.04 42.37
CA GLY A 152 -23.00 -41.37 42.06
C GLY A 152 -22.38 -41.92 40.77
N SER A 153 -21.65 -43.02 40.89
CA SER A 153 -20.98 -43.68 39.76
C SER A 153 -21.95 -44.61 39.03
N LYS A 154 -22.72 -44.06 38.10
CA LYS A 154 -23.41 -44.86 37.08
C LYS A 154 -22.57 -44.87 35.79
N PRO A 155 -22.44 -46.02 35.10
CA PRO A 155 -21.70 -46.11 33.83
C PRO A 155 -22.21 -45.13 32.76
N ASP A 156 -23.53 -44.98 32.63
CA ASP A 156 -24.19 -44.06 31.69
C ASP A 156 -23.80 -42.58 31.93
N LEU A 157 -23.65 -42.17 33.19
CA LEU A 157 -23.22 -40.80 33.54
C LEU A 157 -21.75 -40.53 33.15
N HIS A 158 -20.89 -41.55 33.19
CA HIS A 158 -19.50 -41.42 32.74
C HIS A 158 -19.43 -41.26 31.22
N GLN A 159 -20.22 -42.02 30.47
CA GLN A 159 -20.31 -41.88 29.02
C GLN A 159 -20.82 -40.49 28.62
N GLN A 160 -21.89 -40.01 29.25
CA GLN A 160 -22.43 -38.66 29.02
C GLN A 160 -21.41 -37.55 29.33
N LEU A 161 -20.64 -37.71 30.42
CA LEU A 161 -19.58 -36.77 30.74
C LEU A 161 -18.47 -36.78 29.68
N SER A 162 -18.04 -37.96 29.22
CA SER A 162 -17.04 -38.09 28.17
C SER A 162 -17.49 -37.41 26.88
N SER A 163 -18.74 -37.62 26.46
CA SER A 163 -19.32 -36.94 25.30
C SER A 163 -19.38 -35.43 25.47
N ALA A 164 -19.80 -34.93 26.64
CA ALA A 164 -19.84 -33.49 26.92
C ALA A 164 -18.44 -32.83 26.90
N MET A 165 -17.42 -33.54 27.40
CA MET A 165 -16.03 -33.08 27.34
C MET A 165 -15.50 -33.05 25.90
N HIS A 166 -15.86 -34.04 25.08
CA HIS A 166 -15.52 -34.07 23.66
C HIS A 166 -16.18 -32.91 22.90
N ASP A 167 -17.47 -32.67 23.14
CA ASP A 167 -18.21 -31.53 22.56
C ASP A 167 -17.54 -30.18 22.86
N VAL A 168 -17.05 -29.97 24.09
CA VAL A 168 -16.31 -28.75 24.45
C VAL A 168 -15.02 -28.66 23.65
N ASN A 169 -14.27 -29.75 23.53
CA ASN A 169 -13.03 -29.79 22.77
C ASN A 169 -13.24 -29.47 21.29
N ASP A 170 -14.27 -30.06 20.65
CA ASP A 170 -14.60 -29.80 19.25
C ASP A 170 -14.97 -28.34 18.98
N ARG A 171 -15.63 -27.69 19.96
CA ARG A 171 -15.93 -26.25 19.88
C ARG A 171 -14.69 -25.38 19.97
N PHE A 172 -13.70 -25.78 20.78
CA PHE A 172 -12.40 -25.10 20.81
C PHE A 172 -11.64 -25.27 19.49
N THR A 173 -11.62 -26.47 18.91
CA THR A 173 -11.02 -26.70 17.57
C THR A 173 -11.71 -25.87 16.49
N SER A 174 -13.06 -25.79 16.52
CA SER A 174 -13.81 -24.95 15.57
C SER A 174 -13.51 -23.45 15.74
N LEU A 175 -13.32 -22.99 16.98
CA LEU A 175 -12.92 -21.62 17.27
C LEU A 175 -11.51 -21.34 16.74
N GLU A 176 -10.57 -22.25 16.96
CA GLU A 176 -9.19 -22.15 16.49
C GLU A 176 -9.14 -21.97 14.96
N GLU A 177 -9.90 -22.77 14.22
CA GLU A 177 -9.97 -22.65 12.75
C GLU A 177 -10.65 -21.33 12.30
N THR A 178 -11.63 -20.84 13.05
CA THR A 178 -12.26 -19.54 12.79
C THR A 178 -11.26 -18.40 13.01
N GLU A 179 -10.49 -18.44 14.10
CA GLU A 179 -9.43 -17.46 14.40
C GLU A 179 -8.32 -17.48 13.33
N LYS A 180 -7.86 -18.67 12.92
CA LYS A 180 -6.87 -18.81 11.82
C LYS A 180 -7.40 -18.24 10.51
N SER A 181 -8.68 -18.47 10.21
CA SER A 181 -9.32 -17.95 9.00
C SER A 181 -9.43 -16.42 9.02
N ALA A 182 -9.90 -15.85 10.14
CA ALA A 182 -9.99 -14.40 10.32
C ALA A 182 -8.62 -13.72 10.20
N LEU A 183 -7.59 -14.29 10.85
CA LEU A 183 -6.23 -13.80 10.77
C LEU A 183 -5.67 -13.88 9.34
N ARG A 184 -5.89 -14.99 8.63
CA ARG A 184 -5.47 -15.12 7.23
C ARG A 184 -6.10 -14.03 6.36
N ASN A 185 -7.40 -13.79 6.50
CA ASN A 185 -8.09 -12.75 5.71
C ASN A 185 -7.54 -11.36 6.01
N LEU A 186 -7.26 -11.05 7.28
CA LEU A 186 -6.66 -9.80 7.70
C LEU A 186 -5.25 -9.60 7.14
N LEU A 187 -4.41 -10.64 7.17
CA LEU A 187 -3.05 -10.61 6.62
C LEU A 187 -3.04 -10.46 5.10
N VAL A 188 -3.99 -11.10 4.41
CA VAL A 188 -4.17 -10.94 2.96
C VAL A 188 -4.56 -9.50 2.64
N GLU A 189 -5.47 -8.90 3.40
CA GLU A 189 -5.87 -7.51 3.25
C GLU A 189 -4.66 -6.57 3.44
N GLU A 190 -3.92 -6.72 4.54
CA GLU A 190 -2.69 -5.95 4.81
C GLU A 190 -1.69 -6.03 3.65
N ARG A 191 -1.39 -7.26 3.20
CA ARG A 191 -0.46 -7.49 2.09
C ARG A 191 -0.95 -6.88 0.78
N THR A 192 -2.25 -6.97 0.50
CA THR A 192 -2.84 -6.46 -0.74
C THR A 192 -2.65 -4.95 -0.87
N ARG A 193 -2.77 -4.19 0.22
CA ARG A 193 -2.54 -2.72 0.20
C ARG A 193 -1.11 -2.37 -0.19
N ILE A 194 -0.13 -3.08 0.39
CA ILE A 194 1.28 -2.86 0.08
C ILE A 194 1.63 -3.32 -1.34
N CYS A 195 1.07 -4.44 -1.79
CA CYS A 195 1.25 -4.88 -3.17
C CYS A 195 0.67 -3.89 -4.19
N LEU A 196 -0.51 -3.31 -3.91
CA LEU A 196 -1.05 -2.25 -4.76
C LEU A 196 -0.08 -1.06 -4.84
N PHE A 197 0.40 -0.58 -3.70
CA PHE A 197 1.39 0.51 -3.66
C PHE A 197 2.66 0.19 -4.47
N ALA A 198 3.25 -0.99 -4.28
CA ALA A 198 4.45 -1.39 -5.00
C ALA A 198 4.21 -1.46 -6.52
N ASN A 199 3.09 -2.04 -6.95
CA ASN A 199 2.72 -2.14 -8.36
C ASN A 199 2.47 -0.77 -8.99
N SER A 200 1.83 0.13 -8.23
CA SER A 200 1.60 1.53 -8.61
C SER A 200 2.88 2.35 -8.70
N LEU A 201 3.89 2.04 -7.88
CA LEU A 201 5.17 2.73 -7.86
C LEU A 201 6.09 2.30 -9.01
N SER A 202 6.04 1.04 -9.43
CA SER A 202 6.89 0.48 -10.50
C SER A 202 6.95 1.36 -11.77
N PRO A 203 5.83 1.75 -12.42
CA PRO A 203 5.89 2.55 -13.64
C PRO A 203 6.47 3.97 -13.42
N VAL A 204 6.38 4.50 -12.19
CA VAL A 204 7.00 5.79 -11.84
C VAL A 204 8.52 5.66 -11.80
N LEU A 205 9.03 4.58 -11.20
CA LEU A 205 10.46 4.29 -11.13
C LEU A 205 11.05 4.02 -12.52
N ASP A 206 10.33 3.31 -13.39
CA ASP A 206 10.77 3.05 -14.76
C ASP A 206 10.98 4.38 -15.52
N LEU A 207 10.03 5.32 -15.41
CA LEU A 207 10.14 6.64 -16.02
C LEU A 207 11.22 7.52 -15.39
N GLU A 208 11.47 7.37 -14.09
CA GLU A 208 12.57 8.05 -13.41
C GLU A 208 13.93 7.58 -13.97
N VAL A 209 14.10 6.28 -14.14
CA VAL A 209 15.31 5.69 -14.76
C VAL A 209 15.47 6.17 -16.21
N GLU A 210 14.39 6.17 -17.01
CA GLU A 210 14.44 6.70 -18.37
C GLU A 210 14.86 8.17 -18.42
N MET A 211 14.36 8.98 -17.49
CA MET A 211 14.72 10.40 -17.39
C MET A 211 16.21 10.57 -17.04
N VAL A 212 16.73 9.81 -16.07
CA VAL A 212 18.15 9.85 -15.68
C VAL A 212 19.07 9.42 -16.83
N ASN A 213 18.69 8.38 -17.58
CA ASN A 213 19.43 7.95 -18.76
C ASN A 213 19.49 9.05 -19.83
N GLU A 214 18.43 9.84 -19.96
CA GLU A 214 18.38 10.95 -20.91
C GLU A 214 19.31 12.11 -20.51
N VAL A 215 19.51 12.34 -19.21
CA VAL A 215 20.47 13.35 -18.70
C VAL A 215 21.91 13.01 -19.09
N SER A 216 22.27 11.73 -19.16
CA SER A 216 23.62 11.30 -19.57
C SER A 216 23.98 11.77 -20.98
N ASN A 217 22.98 11.90 -21.85
CA ASN A 217 23.14 12.36 -23.23
C ASN A 217 23.31 13.89 -23.36
N LEU A 218 23.10 14.67 -22.30
CA LEU A 218 23.37 16.12 -22.29
C LEU A 218 24.86 16.45 -22.11
N ARG A 219 25.66 15.51 -21.59
CA ARG A 219 27.11 15.71 -21.40
C ARG A 219 27.83 15.98 -22.71
N GLU A 220 27.47 15.25 -23.77
CA GLU A 220 28.06 15.41 -25.11
C GLU A 220 27.84 16.83 -25.68
N LEU A 221 26.66 17.43 -25.42
CA LEU A 221 26.35 18.80 -25.86
C LEU A 221 27.08 19.89 -25.08
N THR A 222 27.44 19.62 -23.82
CA THR A 222 28.17 20.59 -23.00
C THR A 222 29.60 20.75 -23.54
N GLU A 223 30.21 19.67 -24.01
CA GLU A 223 31.52 19.71 -24.66
C GLU A 223 31.50 20.52 -25.96
N ASP A 224 30.44 20.38 -26.77
CA ASP A 224 30.29 21.13 -28.01
C ASP A 224 30.21 22.65 -27.78
N VAL A 225 29.56 23.09 -26.70
CA VAL A 225 29.48 24.50 -26.33
C VAL A 225 30.79 25.02 -25.74
N THR A 226 31.48 24.18 -24.97
CA THR A 226 32.78 24.54 -24.34
C THR A 226 33.89 24.68 -25.38
N ARG A 227 33.70 24.13 -26.59
CA ARG A 227 34.64 24.19 -27.71
C ARG A 227 34.39 25.37 -28.68
N LEU A 228 33.32 26.15 -28.48
CA LEU A 228 33.04 27.42 -29.18
C LEU A 228 33.86 28.56 -28.55
#